data_AF-A0A845MQW1-F1
#
_entry.id   AF-A0A845MQW1-F1
#
_cell.length_a   1.000
_cell.length_b   1.000
_cell.length_c   1.000
_cell.angle_alpha   90.00
_cell.angle_beta   90.00
_cell.angle_gamma   90.00
#
_symmetry.space_group_name_H-M   'P 1'
#
loop_
_entity.id
_entity.type
_entity.pdbx_description
1 polymer ?
#
loop_
_entity_poly.entity_id
_entity_poly.type
_entity_poly.pdbx_seq_one_letter_code
_entity_poly.pdbx_strand_id
1 'polypeptide(L)'
;MNTNLIKYGFIAAAMMNIGGVLLFSRAFTNDAINQADPVVMSNFGLLMIVVWGLAYLGAAFIQGNIRWLAAAFAIEKLVYVVVWGMWMANHSLGAVYEQDRFAGVFYSIYGLNDLAFMLFFAWVFMSRRA
;
A
#
# COMPACT_ATOMS: atom_id res chain seq x y z
N MET A 1 0.16 25.37 6.03
CA MET A 1 0.18 24.07 5.31
C MET A 1 -1.24 23.67 5.02
N ASN A 2 -1.54 23.13 3.83
CA ASN A 2 -2.92 22.80 3.47
C ASN A 2 -3.36 21.52 4.19
N THR A 3 -4.04 21.66 5.33
CA THR A 3 -4.57 20.55 6.13
C THR A 3 -5.50 19.64 5.33
N ASN A 4 -6.21 20.19 4.34
CA ASN A 4 -7.08 19.39 3.46
C ASN A 4 -6.26 18.49 2.53
N LEU A 5 -5.11 18.96 2.02
CA LEU A 5 -4.23 18.14 1.17
C LEU A 5 -3.74 16.90 1.93
N ILE A 6 -3.32 17.08 3.18
CA ILE A 6 -2.87 15.97 4.02
C ILE A 6 -4.01 15.01 4.27
N LYS A 7 -5.16 15.51 4.73
CA LYS A 7 -6.36 14.70 4.99
C LYS A 7 -6.76 13.88 3.76
N TYR A 8 -6.85 14.51 2.59
CA TYR A 8 -7.20 13.81 1.36
C TYR A 8 -6.13 12.83 0.90
N GLY A 9 -4.84 13.12 1.12
CA GLY A 9 -3.77 12.16 0.85
C GLY A 9 -3.86 10.90 1.73
N PHE A 10 -4.18 11.05 3.02
CA PHE A 10 -4.45 9.91 3.91
C PHE A 10 -5.70 9.11 3.49
N ILE A 11 -6.78 9.79 3.11
CA ILE A 11 -7.99 9.14 2.60
C ILE A 11 -7.67 8.39 1.29
N ALA A 12 -6.90 8.98 0.38
CA ALA A 12 -6.49 8.33 -0.85
C ALA A 12 -5.66 7.08 -0.58
N ALA A 13 -4.69 7.16 0.35
CA ALA A 13 -3.90 6.00 0.77
C ALA A 13 -4.77 4.88 1.33
N ALA A 14 -5.75 5.23 2.17
CA ALA A 14 -6.72 4.28 2.71
C ALA A 14 -7.53 3.60 1.61
N MET A 15 -8.06 4.38 0.66
CA MET A 15 -8.86 3.87 -0.44
C MET A 15 -8.06 2.94 -1.36
N MET A 16 -6.78 3.26 -1.63
CA MET A 16 -5.93 2.41 -2.45
C MET A 16 -5.59 1.09 -1.76
N ASN A 17 -5.28 1.12 -0.46
CA ASN A 17 -5.03 -0.10 0.31
C ASN A 17 -6.27 -0.98 0.44
N ILE A 18 -7.42 -0.40 0.78
CA ILE A 18 -8.66 -1.17 1.00
C ILE A 18 -9.27 -1.57 -0.34
N GLY A 19 -9.62 -0.57 -1.16
CA GLY A 19 -10.30 -0.79 -2.43
C GLY A 19 -9.44 -1.50 -3.45
N GLY A 20 -8.15 -1.14 -3.55
CA GLY A 20 -7.22 -1.80 -4.47
C GLY A 20 -7.05 -3.28 -4.12
N VAL A 21 -6.76 -3.61 -2.87
CA VAL A 21 -6.63 -5.02 -2.46
C VAL A 21 -7.92 -5.79 -2.67
N LEU A 22 -9.07 -5.28 -2.20
CA LEU A 22 -10.34 -5.99 -2.35
C LEU A 22 -10.73 -6.20 -3.82
N LEU A 23 -10.48 -5.22 -4.69
CA LEU A 23 -10.79 -5.33 -6.11
C LEU A 23 -9.90 -6.37 -6.79
N PHE A 24 -8.57 -6.27 -6.66
CA PHE A 24 -7.65 -7.12 -7.39
C PHE A 24 -7.54 -8.54 -6.81
N SER A 25 -7.69 -8.69 -5.50
CA SER A 25 -7.78 -10.01 -4.85
C SER A 25 -9.16 -10.67 -5.00
N ARG A 26 -10.13 -10.00 -5.61
CA ARG A 26 -11.54 -10.42 -5.65
C ARG A 26 -12.05 -10.81 -4.26
N ALA A 27 -11.85 -9.91 -3.30
CA ALA A 27 -12.12 -10.12 -1.88
C ALA A 27 -11.42 -11.38 -1.31
N PHE A 28 -10.10 -11.48 -1.53
CA PHE A 28 -9.23 -12.56 -1.04
C PHE A 28 -9.50 -13.96 -1.63
N THR A 29 -10.18 -14.04 -2.77
CA THR A 29 -10.46 -15.32 -3.47
C THR A 29 -9.53 -15.57 -4.67
N ASN A 30 -8.68 -14.60 -5.02
CA ASN A 30 -7.73 -14.72 -6.11
C ASN A 30 -6.42 -15.39 -5.65
N ASP A 31 -6.38 -16.72 -5.69
CA ASP A 31 -5.19 -17.49 -5.28
C ASP A 31 -3.94 -17.19 -6.11
N ALA A 32 -4.06 -16.65 -7.33
CA ALA A 32 -2.91 -16.32 -8.17
C ALA A 32 -2.02 -15.23 -7.54
N ILE A 33 -2.62 -14.28 -6.79
CA ILE A 33 -1.86 -13.26 -6.06
C ILE A 33 -0.99 -13.92 -4.98
N ASN A 34 -1.57 -14.85 -4.24
CA ASN A 34 -0.93 -15.58 -3.15
C ASN A 34 0.11 -16.57 -3.67
N GLN A 35 -0.14 -17.21 -4.81
CA GLN A 35 0.82 -18.14 -5.41
C GLN A 35 2.07 -17.40 -5.91
N ALA A 36 1.90 -16.18 -6.41
CA ALA A 36 3.01 -15.35 -6.89
C ALA A 36 3.93 -14.85 -5.75
N ASP A 37 3.39 -14.56 -4.57
CA ASP A 37 4.16 -14.24 -3.36
C ASP A 37 3.42 -14.75 -2.11
N PRO A 38 3.68 -16.00 -1.69
CA PRO A 38 2.93 -16.64 -0.61
C PRO A 38 3.25 -16.10 0.77
N VAL A 39 4.31 -15.30 0.92
CA VAL A 39 4.69 -14.74 2.20
C VAL A 39 4.01 -13.38 2.37
N VAL A 40 4.33 -12.43 1.50
CA VAL A 40 3.86 -11.04 1.65
C VAL A 40 2.43 -10.87 1.16
N MET A 41 2.06 -11.57 0.08
CA MET A 41 0.72 -11.51 -0.51
C MET A 41 -0.16 -12.70 -0.12
N SER A 42 0.12 -13.30 1.04
CA SER A 42 -0.81 -14.24 1.69
C SER A 42 -2.14 -13.57 2.06
N ASN A 43 -3.20 -14.34 2.31
CA ASN A 43 -4.48 -13.77 2.77
C ASN A 43 -4.31 -12.97 4.06
N PHE A 44 -3.40 -13.39 4.94
CA PHE A 44 -3.03 -12.62 6.12
C PHE A 44 -2.35 -11.29 5.74
N GLY A 45 -1.38 -11.31 4.83
CA GLY A 45 -0.71 -10.10 4.33
C GLY A 45 -1.68 -9.13 3.66
N LEU A 46 -2.55 -9.62 2.77
CA LEU A 46 -3.60 -8.83 2.11
C LEU A 46 -4.57 -8.23 3.13
N LEU A 47 -5.00 -9.00 4.14
CA LEU A 47 -5.82 -8.48 5.23
C LEU A 47 -5.09 -7.38 6.00
N MET A 48 -3.79 -7.55 6.26
CA MET A 48 -2.99 -6.53 6.93
C MET A 48 -2.86 -5.25 6.11
N ILE A 49 -2.77 -5.33 4.78
CA ILE A 49 -2.81 -4.14 3.91
C ILE A 49 -4.14 -3.38 4.10
N VAL A 50 -5.27 -4.09 4.21
CA VAL A 50 -6.58 -3.48 4.51
C VAL A 50 -6.59 -2.83 5.90
N VAL A 51 -6.04 -3.50 6.91
CA VAL A 51 -5.92 -2.95 8.28
C VAL A 51 -5.05 -1.68 8.29
N TRP A 52 -3.93 -1.65 7.56
CA TRP A 52 -3.14 -0.42 7.39
C TRP A 52 -3.93 0.68 6.67
N GLY A 53 -4.76 0.31 5.69
CA GLY A 53 -5.68 1.25 5.06
C GLY A 53 -6.64 1.91 6.07
N LEU A 54 -7.17 1.13 7.02
CA LEU A 54 -7.98 1.67 8.13
C LEU A 54 -7.15 2.57 9.05
N ALA A 55 -5.89 2.24 9.32
CA ALA A 55 -4.99 3.09 10.10
C ALA A 55 -4.74 4.45 9.42
N TYR A 56 -4.53 4.47 8.11
CA TYR A 56 -4.40 5.72 7.36
C TYR A 56 -5.70 6.53 7.38
N LEU A 57 -6.86 5.87 7.23
CA LEU A 57 -8.15 6.53 7.30
C LEU A 57 -8.37 7.17 8.67
N GLY A 58 -8.07 6.45 9.75
CA GLY A 58 -8.12 6.98 11.11
C GLY A 58 -7.20 8.19 11.28
N ALA A 59 -5.97 8.11 10.77
CA ALA A 59 -5.01 9.21 10.80
C ALA A 59 -5.50 10.48 10.07
N ALA A 60 -6.32 10.33 9.03
CA ALA A 60 -6.90 11.45 8.28
C ALA A 60 -7.80 12.37 9.14
N PHE A 61 -8.33 11.87 10.27
CA PHE A 61 -9.24 12.59 11.15
C PHE A 61 -8.62 13.00 12.49
N ILE A 62 -7.35 12.68 12.72
CA ILE A 62 -6.63 13.13 13.92
C ILE A 62 -6.40 14.64 13.83
N GLN A 63 -6.85 15.37 14.85
CA GLN A 63 -6.65 16.82 14.96
C GLN A 63 -5.29 17.19 15.58
N GLY A 64 -4.64 16.23 16.25
CA GLY A 64 -3.33 16.38 16.89
C GLY A 64 -2.14 16.20 15.94
N ASN A 65 -0.94 16.08 16.52
CA ASN A 65 0.28 15.88 15.75
C ASN A 65 0.40 14.44 15.22
N ILE A 66 0.37 14.27 13.90
CA ILE A 66 0.51 12.98 13.22
C ILE A 66 1.93 12.71 12.70
N ARG A 67 2.91 13.54 13.05
CA ARG A 67 4.27 13.50 12.49
C ARG A 67 4.87 12.09 12.54
N TRP A 68 4.96 11.51 13.74
CA TRP A 68 5.59 10.20 13.94
C TRP A 68 4.75 9.05 13.38
N LEU A 69 3.43 9.22 13.32
CA LEU A 69 2.55 8.26 12.66
C LEU A 69 2.82 8.23 11.14
N ALA A 70 2.99 9.40 10.52
CA ALA A 70 3.40 9.49 9.12
C ALA A 70 4.79 8.87 8.87
N ALA A 71 5.74 9.01 9.81
CA ALA A 71 7.03 8.33 9.69
C ALA A 71 6.89 6.80 9.69
N ALA A 72 6.07 6.25 10.59
CA ALA A 72 5.81 4.82 10.64
C ALA A 72 5.17 4.31 9.33
N PHE A 73 4.21 5.05 8.77
CA PHE A 73 3.61 4.71 7.49
C PHE A 73 4.58 4.82 6.31
N ALA A 74 5.49 5.79 6.32
CA ALA A 74 6.53 5.89 5.29
C ALA A 74 7.46 4.66 5.31
N ILE A 75 7.84 4.20 6.50
CA ILE A 75 8.67 2.99 6.67
C ILE A 75 7.90 1.76 6.19
N GLU A 76 6.65 1.60 6.61
CA GLU A 76 5.81 0.48 6.18
C GLU A 76 5.68 0.44 4.64
N LYS A 77 5.40 1.58 3.98
CA LYS A 77 5.38 1.65 2.51
C LYS A 77 6.73 1.35 1.87
N LEU A 78 7.83 1.81 2.45
CA LEU A 78 9.17 1.50 1.97
C LEU A 78 9.44 -0.02 1.98
N VAL A 79 8.99 -0.74 3.02
CA VAL A 79 9.14 -2.21 3.08
C VAL A 79 8.43 -2.86 1.89
N TYR A 80 7.20 -2.46 1.57
CA TYR A 80 6.47 -2.99 0.41
C TYR A 80 7.15 -2.64 -0.92
N VAL A 81 7.68 -1.42 -1.08
CA VAL A 81 8.43 -1.01 -2.28
C VAL A 81 9.67 -1.88 -2.49
N VAL A 82 10.43 -2.13 -1.42
CA VAL A 82 11.65 -2.96 -1.49
C VAL A 82 11.29 -4.41 -1.82
N VAL A 83 10.28 -4.99 -1.14
CA VAL A 83 9.79 -6.34 -1.45
C VAL A 83 9.35 -6.43 -2.90
N TRP A 84 8.57 -5.48 -3.39
CA TRP A 84 8.12 -5.44 -4.77
C TRP A 84 9.27 -5.36 -5.77
N GLY A 85 10.26 -4.49 -5.52
CA GLY A 85 11.44 -4.37 -6.36
C GLY A 85 12.26 -5.67 -6.41
N MET A 86 12.43 -6.34 -5.25
CA MET A 86 13.04 -7.65 -5.20
C MET A 86 12.22 -8.70 -5.94
N TRP A 87 10.89 -8.67 -5.80
CA TRP A 87 10.01 -9.60 -6.52
C TRP A 87 10.15 -9.43 -8.03
N MET A 88 10.10 -8.19 -8.54
CA MET A 88 10.27 -7.85 -9.96
C MET A 88 11.64 -8.25 -10.52
N ALA A 89 12.69 -8.22 -9.70
CA ALA A 89 14.03 -8.63 -10.12
C ALA A 89 14.20 -10.16 -10.21
N ASN A 90 13.39 -10.93 -9.49
CA ASN A 90 13.57 -12.38 -9.33
C ASN A 90 12.44 -13.22 -9.93
N HIS A 91 11.33 -12.61 -10.34
CA HIS A 91 10.13 -13.30 -10.86
C HIS A 91 9.67 -12.71 -12.20
N SER A 92 8.84 -13.48 -12.91
CA SER A 92 8.25 -13.05 -14.18
C SER A 92 6.85 -12.47 -13.97
N LEU A 93 6.71 -11.16 -14.14
CA LEU A 93 5.41 -10.50 -14.18
C LEU A 93 4.52 -11.03 -15.32
N GLY A 94 5.13 -11.38 -16.46
CA GLY A 94 4.41 -11.96 -17.60
C GLY A 94 3.72 -13.28 -17.26
N ALA A 95 4.39 -14.14 -16.49
CA ALA A 95 3.80 -15.40 -16.02
C ALA A 95 2.58 -15.18 -15.12
N VAL A 96 2.62 -14.14 -14.26
CA VAL A 96 1.47 -13.78 -13.42
C VAL A 96 0.30 -13.26 -14.26
N TYR A 97 0.57 -12.47 -15.30
CA TYR A 97 -0.46 -12.01 -16.25
C TYR A 97 -1.12 -13.14 -17.03
N GLU A 98 -0.33 -14.15 -17.43
CA GLU A 98 -0.82 -15.35 -18.10
C GLU A 98 -1.72 -16.18 -17.16
N GLN A 99 -1.36 -16.25 -15.88
CA GLN A 99 -2.13 -16.97 -14.87
C GLN A 99 -3.43 -16.26 -14.50
N ASP A 100 -3.38 -14.98 -14.15
CA ASP A 100 -4.55 -14.15 -13.85
C ASP A 100 -4.27 -12.66 -14.11
N ARG A 101 -5.10 -12.02 -14.93
CA ARG A 101 -4.90 -10.61 -15.31
C ARG A 101 -5.06 -9.65 -14.13
N PHE A 102 -5.91 -9.94 -13.15
CA PHE A 102 -6.07 -9.07 -11.99
C PHE A 102 -4.84 -9.13 -11.09
N ALA A 103 -4.27 -10.32 -10.91
CA ALA A 103 -2.98 -10.50 -10.24
C ALA A 103 -1.86 -9.77 -11.00
N GLY A 104 -1.78 -9.92 -12.33
CA GLY A 104 -0.80 -9.22 -13.15
C GLY A 104 -0.89 -7.69 -13.03
N VAL A 105 -2.11 -7.12 -13.08
CA VAL A 105 -2.32 -5.69 -12.87
C VAL A 105 -1.92 -5.27 -11.46
N PHE A 106 -2.32 -6.04 -10.43
CA PHE A 106 -1.94 -5.78 -9.05
C PHE A 106 -0.42 -5.69 -8.89
N TYR A 107 0.31 -6.72 -9.32
CA TYR A 107 1.77 -6.75 -9.26
C TYR A 107 2.43 -5.65 -10.08
N SER A 108 1.80 -5.15 -11.14
CA SER A 108 2.35 -4.04 -11.93
C SER A 108 2.30 -2.70 -11.19
N ILE A 109 1.26 -2.47 -10.39
CA ILE A 109 0.95 -1.13 -9.86
C ILE A 109 1.16 -0.98 -8.36
N TYR A 110 1.10 -2.06 -7.57
CA TYR A 110 1.08 -1.91 -6.10
C TYR A 110 2.37 -1.26 -5.58
N GLY A 111 3.53 -1.65 -6.09
CA GLY A 111 4.80 -1.05 -5.63
C GLY A 111 4.98 0.41 -6.05
N LEU A 112 4.50 0.79 -7.23
CA LEU A 112 4.49 2.21 -7.66
C LEU A 112 3.54 3.05 -6.80
N ASN A 113 2.37 2.48 -6.49
CA ASN A 113 1.41 3.09 -5.58
C ASN A 113 2.02 3.28 -4.18
N ASP A 114 2.68 2.25 -3.65
CA ASP A 114 3.33 2.32 -2.34
C ASP A 114 4.50 3.30 -2.32
N LEU A 115 5.26 3.42 -3.41
CA LEU A 115 6.31 4.43 -3.54
C LEU A 115 5.73 5.85 -3.49
N ALA A 116 4.63 6.12 -4.20
CA ALA A 116 3.98 7.42 -4.18
C ALA A 116 3.50 7.78 -2.76
N PHE A 117 2.86 6.84 -2.05
CA PHE A 117 2.41 7.08 -0.68
C PHE A 117 3.55 7.13 0.33
N MET A 118 4.64 6.39 0.13
CA MET A 118 5.85 6.50 0.93
C MET A 118 6.39 7.93 0.90
N LEU A 119 6.54 8.50 -0.30
CA LEU A 119 7.01 9.88 -0.49
C LEU A 119 6.03 10.89 0.13
N PHE A 120 4.73 10.66 -0.02
CA PHE A 120 3.71 11.49 0.62
C PHE A 120 3.84 11.46 2.15
N PHE A 121 3.95 10.28 2.77
CA PHE A 121 4.08 10.15 4.23
C PHE A 121 5.40 10.73 4.75
N ALA A 122 6.51 10.51 4.04
CA ALA A 122 7.79 11.12 4.34
C ALA A 122 7.71 12.66 4.29
N TRP A 123 7.05 13.20 3.27
CA TRP A 123 6.79 14.63 3.15
C TRP A 123 5.95 15.17 4.33
N VAL A 124 4.89 14.46 4.74
CA VAL A 124 4.09 14.83 5.92
C VAL A 124 4.96 14.84 7.19
N PHE A 125 5.81 13.84 7.39
CA PHE A 125 6.74 13.75 8.52
C PHE A 125 7.71 14.94 8.57
N MET A 126 8.31 15.30 7.43
CA MET A 126 9.26 16.41 7.34
C MET A 126 8.58 17.78 7.52
N SER A 127 7.32 17.90 7.08
CA SER A 127 6.62 19.19 7.05
C SER A 127 5.94 19.55 8.37
N ARG A 128 5.76 18.58 9.28
CA ARG A 128 5.27 18.84 10.65
C ARG A 128 6.46 19.13 11.56
N ARG A 129 6.53 20.33 12.16
CA ARG A 129 7.47 20.61 13.25
C ARG A 129 6.99 19.90 14.53
N ALA A 130 7.95 19.50 15.38
CA ALA A 130 7.66 19.00 16.73
C ALA A 130 7.10 20.13 17.59
#